data_AF-A0A939XB49-F1
#
_entry.id   AF-A0A939XB49-F1
#
_cell.length_a   1.000
_cell.length_b   1.000
_cell.length_c   1.000
_cell.angle_alpha   90.00
_cell.angle_beta   90.00
_cell.angle_gamma   90.00
#
_symmetry.space_group_name_H-M   'P 1'
#
loop_
_entity.id
_entity.type
_entity.pdbx_description
1 polymer ?
#
loop_
_entity_poly.entity_id
_entity_poly.type
_entity_poly.pdbx_seq_one_letter_code
_entity_poly.pdbx_strand_id
1 'polypeptide(L)'
;MKQTENGKCEKYMNQFLMLDKRQALPLALSVHLLCCKKCRTQVRLMELAEKKAAEPLFIPVPFTDDKLLRIMKTIDPDFDPQNICPVSFSKWVIAGICLILAFVIFALIDAVPLISAGMTVAVYTVFGISITLYCTLFIFSNLDFFVKKVENIKPLAEHLS
;
A
#
# COMPACT_ATOMS: atom_id res chain seq x y z
N MET A 1 19.62 -37.15 -34.92
CA MET A 1 20.37 -35.89 -35.08
C MET A 1 19.95 -34.93 -33.98
N LYS A 2 20.73 -34.71 -32.91
CA LYS A 2 20.27 -33.96 -31.70
C LYS A 2 21.35 -33.11 -31.01
N GLN A 3 22.46 -32.78 -31.69
CA GLN A 3 23.64 -32.17 -31.07
C GLN A 3 24.00 -30.76 -31.56
N THR A 4 23.40 -30.21 -32.62
CA THR A 4 23.76 -28.88 -33.15
C THR A 4 23.00 -27.71 -32.51
N GLU A 5 21.99 -27.95 -31.67
CA GLU A 5 21.21 -26.88 -31.02
C GLU A 5 21.84 -26.34 -29.72
N ASN A 6 22.74 -27.10 -29.07
CA ASN A 6 23.16 -26.79 -27.70
C ASN A 6 23.99 -25.48 -27.60
N GLY A 7 24.92 -25.26 -28.54
CA GLY A 7 25.77 -24.05 -28.53
C GLY A 7 25.04 -22.76 -28.91
N LYS A 8 23.94 -22.85 -29.69
CA LYS A 8 23.11 -21.67 -30.00
C LYS A 8 22.22 -21.30 -28.82
N CYS A 9 21.62 -22.28 -28.14
CA CYS A 9 20.83 -22.07 -26.93
C CYS A 9 21.66 -21.45 -25.80
N GLU A 10 22.91 -21.91 -25.63
CA GLU A 10 23.83 -21.37 -24.64
C GLU A 10 24.17 -19.90 -24.92
N LYS A 11 24.42 -19.55 -26.19
CA LYS A 11 24.65 -18.16 -26.60
C LYS A 11 23.45 -17.25 -26.28
N TYR A 12 22.23 -17.70 -26.58
CA TYR A 12 21.01 -16.95 -26.25
C TYR A 12 20.79 -16.82 -24.74
N MET A 13 21.08 -17.86 -23.97
CA MET A 13 20.95 -17.81 -22.51
C MET A 13 21.99 -16.90 -21.87
N ASN A 14 23.24 -16.91 -22.34
CA ASN A 14 24.26 -15.96 -21.88
C ASN A 14 23.87 -14.52 -22.22
N GLN A 15 23.29 -14.29 -23.41
CA GLN A 15 22.78 -12.97 -23.76
C GLN A 15 21.61 -12.55 -22.85
N PHE A 16 20.73 -13.47 -22.46
CA PHE A 16 19.68 -13.21 -21.47
C PHE A 16 20.26 -12.84 -20.10
N LEU A 17 21.28 -13.56 -19.62
CA LEU A 17 21.92 -13.31 -18.32
C LEU A 17 22.74 -12.00 -18.26
N MET A 18 23.12 -11.45 -19.41
CA MET A 18 23.76 -10.13 -19.51
C MET A 18 22.77 -8.96 -19.42
N LEU A 19 21.47 -9.21 -19.59
CA LEU A 19 20.44 -8.19 -19.48
C LEU A 19 20.09 -7.96 -18.01
N ASP A 20 19.99 -6.69 -17.62
CA ASP A 20 19.46 -6.30 -16.32
C ASP A 20 17.92 -6.31 -16.31
N LYS A 21 17.31 -6.35 -15.12
CA LYS A 21 15.86 -6.34 -14.95
C LYS A 21 15.24 -5.15 -15.68
N ARG A 22 14.16 -5.44 -16.42
CA ARG A 22 13.36 -4.49 -17.22
C ARG A 22 14.03 -3.94 -18.49
N GLN A 23 15.19 -4.45 -18.89
CA GLN A 23 15.71 -4.16 -20.22
C GLN A 23 14.90 -4.87 -21.31
N ALA A 24 14.74 -4.22 -22.46
CA ALA A 24 14.01 -4.80 -23.58
C ALA A 24 14.76 -6.02 -24.12
N LEU A 25 14.05 -7.14 -24.33
CA LEU A 25 14.66 -8.32 -24.93
C LEU A 25 14.95 -8.06 -26.42
N PRO A 26 16.16 -8.38 -26.89
CA PRO A 26 16.47 -8.39 -28.32
C PRO A 26 15.51 -9.33 -29.07
N LEU A 27 14.97 -8.89 -30.21
CA LEU A 27 13.95 -9.63 -30.96
C LEU A 27 14.36 -11.07 -31.28
N ALA A 28 15.63 -11.30 -31.61
CA ALA A 28 16.17 -12.64 -31.88
C ALA A 28 16.07 -13.58 -30.67
N LEU A 29 16.29 -13.05 -29.46
CA LEU A 29 16.16 -13.78 -28.21
C LEU A 29 14.70 -14.08 -27.90
N SER A 30 13.79 -13.11 -28.10
CA SER A 30 12.35 -13.31 -27.91
C SER A 30 11.80 -14.42 -28.81
N VAL A 31 12.18 -14.42 -30.10
CA VAL A 31 11.77 -15.48 -31.05
C VAL A 31 12.33 -16.83 -30.62
N HIS A 32 13.59 -16.88 -30.18
CA HIS A 32 14.19 -18.13 -29.70
C HIS A 32 13.46 -18.69 -28.47
N LEU A 33 13.10 -17.84 -27.50
CA LEU A 33 12.33 -18.24 -26.31
C LEU A 33 10.92 -18.72 -26.65
N LEU A 34 10.29 -18.19 -27.71
CA LEU A 34 8.99 -18.67 -28.19
C LEU A 34 9.09 -20.06 -28.83
N CYS A 35 10.17 -20.34 -29.57
CA CYS A 35 10.35 -21.61 -30.28
C CYS A 35 10.97 -22.72 -29.42
N CYS A 36 11.90 -22.38 -28.53
CA CYS A 36 12.68 -23.34 -27.74
C CYS A 36 12.08 -23.54 -26.34
N LYS A 37 11.37 -24.67 -26.15
CA LYS A 37 10.75 -25.02 -24.85
C LYS A 37 11.77 -25.08 -23.70
N LYS A 38 13.00 -25.55 -23.95
CA LYS A 38 14.05 -25.69 -22.92
C LYS A 38 14.44 -24.32 -22.35
N CYS A 39 14.78 -23.38 -23.23
CA CYS A 39 15.19 -22.02 -22.83
C CYS A 39 14.02 -21.27 -22.17
N ARG A 40 12.80 -21.43 -22.68
CA ARG A 40 11.58 -20.87 -22.07
C ARG A 40 11.38 -21.35 -20.63
N THR A 41 11.53 -22.65 -20.38
CA THR A 41 11.40 -23.21 -19.03
C THR A 41 12.49 -22.70 -18.09
N GLN A 42 13.73 -22.58 -18.56
CA GLN A 42 14.83 -22.07 -17.74
C GLN A 42 14.60 -20.62 -17.31
N VAL A 43 14.25 -19.72 -18.24
CA VAL A 43 13.93 -18.32 -17.91
C VAL A 43 12.78 -18.24 -16.91
N ARG A 44 11.70 -19.01 -17.12
CA ARG A 44 10.55 -19.03 -16.20
C ARG A 44 10.92 -19.50 -14.79
N LEU A 45 11.82 -20.48 -14.67
CA LEU A 45 12.30 -20.95 -13.36
C LEU A 45 13.17 -19.90 -12.66
N MET A 46 13.99 -19.16 -13.41
CA MET A 46 14.78 -18.04 -12.87
C MET A 46 13.88 -16.92 -12.36
N GLU A 47 12.89 -16.50 -13.16
CA GLU A 47 11.91 -15.49 -12.75
C GLU A 47 11.12 -15.93 -11.51
N LEU A 48 10.76 -17.21 -11.41
CA LEU A 48 10.06 -17.75 -10.24
C LEU A 48 10.95 -17.77 -9.00
N ALA A 49 12.22 -18.17 -9.14
CA ALA A 49 13.18 -18.16 -8.04
C ALA A 49 13.43 -16.72 -7.56
N GLU A 50 13.57 -15.79 -8.49
CA GLU A 50 13.73 -14.38 -8.20
C GLU A 50 12.51 -13.79 -7.50
N LYS A 51 11.30 -14.09 -7.97
CA LYS A 51 10.06 -13.64 -7.32
C LYS A 51 9.96 -14.14 -5.88
N LYS A 52 10.35 -15.39 -5.63
CA LYS A 52 10.41 -15.96 -4.27
C LYS A 52 11.51 -15.33 -3.42
N ALA A 53 12.66 -15.03 -3.99
CA ALA A 53 13.76 -14.37 -3.28
C ALA A 53 13.46 -12.90 -2.96
N ALA A 54 12.68 -12.24 -3.81
CA ALA A 54 12.21 -10.86 -3.63
C ALA A 54 10.96 -10.76 -2.74
N GLU A 55 10.36 -11.89 -2.36
CA GLU A 55 9.24 -11.89 -1.42
C GLU A 55 9.73 -11.34 -0.07
N PRO A 56 9.06 -10.32 0.50
CA PRO A 56 9.49 -9.75 1.75
C PRO A 56 9.48 -10.85 2.81
N LEU A 57 10.62 -11.03 3.47
CA LEU A 57 10.76 -11.99 4.55
C LEU A 57 9.87 -11.54 5.71
N PHE A 58 8.67 -12.11 5.81
CA PHE A 58 7.76 -11.88 6.93
C PHE A 58 8.26 -12.69 8.14
N ILE A 59 9.43 -12.32 8.63
CA ILE A 59 9.87 -12.74 9.94
C ILE A 59 9.17 -11.77 10.90
N PRO A 60 8.31 -12.25 11.82
CA PRO A 60 7.84 -11.43 12.91
C PRO A 60 9.06 -11.11 13.78
N VAL A 61 9.75 -10.01 13.49
CA VAL A 61 10.81 -9.50 14.35
C VAL A 61 10.12 -8.96 15.59
N PRO A 62 10.35 -9.54 16.78
CA PRO A 62 9.78 -8.97 17.98
C PRO A 62 10.40 -7.58 18.17
N PHE A 63 9.61 -6.52 17.97
CA PHE A 63 10.01 -5.13 18.22
C PHE A 63 10.35 -4.84 19.70
N THR A 64 10.25 -5.86 20.56
CA THR A 64 10.74 -5.87 21.95
C THR A 64 12.25 -6.12 22.06
N ASP A 65 12.96 -6.38 20.96
CA ASP A 65 14.40 -6.59 21.01
C ASP A 65 15.14 -5.25 21.22
N ASP A 66 15.71 -5.05 22.40
CA ASP A 66 16.49 -3.85 22.78
C ASP A 66 17.66 -3.53 21.83
N LYS A 67 18.08 -4.53 21.05
CA LYS A 67 19.11 -4.38 20.00
C LYS A 67 18.56 -3.65 18.77
N LEU A 68 17.32 -3.93 18.37
CA LEU A 68 16.66 -3.29 17.23
C LEU A 68 16.44 -1.80 17.51
N LEU A 69 15.92 -1.48 18.70
CA LEU A 69 15.70 -0.10 19.16
C LEU A 69 17.00 0.70 19.20
N ARG A 70 18.12 0.09 19.63
CA ARG A 70 19.44 0.73 19.62
C ARG A 70 19.95 1.01 18.21
N ILE A 71 19.77 0.08 17.27
CA ILE A 71 20.16 0.28 15.87
C ILE A 71 19.33 1.40 15.25
N MET A 72 18.00 1.39 15.45
CA MET A 72 17.11 2.42 14.92
C MET A 72 17.45 3.80 15.47
N LYS A 73 17.70 3.93 16.78
CA LYS A 73 18.15 5.20 17.39
C LYS A 73 19.53 5.67 16.92
N THR A 74 20.37 4.78 16.40
CA THR A 74 21.68 5.15 15.83
C THR A 74 21.53 5.74 14.42
N ILE A 75 20.53 5.27 13.67
CA ILE A 75 20.24 5.74 12.30
C ILE A 75 19.41 7.02 12.35
N ASP A 76 18.46 7.09 13.28
CA ASP A 76 17.57 8.23 13.50
C ASP A 76 17.45 8.51 15.02
N PRO A 77 18.13 9.55 15.53
CA PRO A 77 18.15 9.84 16.96
C PRO A 77 16.80 10.30 17.53
N ASP A 78 15.88 10.76 16.68
CA ASP A 78 14.51 11.16 17.05
C ASP A 78 13.50 10.00 16.91
N PHE A 79 13.98 8.78 16.63
CA PHE A 79 13.13 7.61 16.51
C PHE A 79 12.47 7.26 17.85
N ASP A 80 11.20 7.67 17.99
CA ASP A 80 10.30 7.23 19.05
C ASP A 80 9.30 6.20 18.51
N PRO A 81 9.39 4.92 18.93
CA PRO A 81 8.43 3.89 18.53
C PRO A 81 6.98 4.22 18.96
N GLN A 82 6.78 5.11 19.93
CA GLN A 82 5.45 5.54 20.37
C GLN A 82 4.80 6.55 19.42
N ASN A 83 5.59 7.32 18.68
CA ASN A 83 5.11 8.33 17.72
C ASN A 83 4.66 7.72 16.38
N ILE A 84 4.93 6.43 16.19
CA ILE A 84 4.49 5.64 15.02
C ILE A 84 3.13 4.98 15.30
N CYS A 85 2.52 5.18 16.47
CA CYS A 85 1.17 4.67 16.70
C CYS A 85 0.17 5.50 15.89
N PRO A 86 -0.36 5.00 14.75
CA PRO A 86 -1.45 5.69 14.09
C PRO A 86 -2.60 5.83 15.10
N VAL A 87 -3.17 7.02 15.20
CA VAL A 87 -4.35 7.29 16.03
C VAL A 87 -5.40 6.22 15.71
N SER A 88 -5.71 5.38 16.70
CA SER A 88 -6.58 4.22 16.52
C SER A 88 -7.89 4.61 15.82
N PHE A 89 -8.23 3.88 14.75
CA PHE A 89 -9.46 4.06 13.95
C PHE A 89 -10.70 4.21 14.83
N SER A 90 -10.79 3.46 15.93
CA SER A 90 -11.91 3.51 16.89
C SER A 90 -12.06 4.89 17.54
N LYS A 91 -10.95 5.59 17.84
CA LYS A 91 -11.00 6.95 18.43
C LYS A 91 -11.58 7.96 17.43
N TRP A 92 -11.24 7.82 16.15
CA TRP A 92 -11.81 8.64 15.09
C TRP A 92 -13.31 8.42 14.91
N VAL A 93 -13.77 7.16 14.94
CA VAL A 93 -15.19 6.83 14.86
C VAL A 93 -15.97 7.43 16.02
N ILE A 94 -15.46 7.31 17.25
CA ILE A 94 -16.08 7.93 18.44
C ILE A 94 -16.16 9.45 18.28
N ALA A 95 -15.08 10.10 17.83
CA ALA A 95 -15.08 11.54 17.58
C ALA A 95 -16.15 11.94 16.53
N GLY A 96 -16.33 11.14 15.49
CA GLY A 96 -17.37 11.37 14.47
C GLY A 96 -18.79 11.22 15.03
N ILE A 97 -19.04 10.21 15.86
CA ILE A 97 -20.32 10.03 16.56
C ILE A 97 -20.61 11.22 17.46
N CYS A 98 -19.62 11.67 18.25
CA CYS A 98 -19.75 12.85 19.10
C CYS A 98 -20.07 14.11 18.28
N LEU A 99 -19.46 14.29 17.12
CA LEU A 99 -19.71 15.42 16.22
C LEU A 99 -21.16 15.41 15.70
N ILE A 100 -21.64 14.26 15.23
CA ILE A 100 -23.02 14.10 14.77
C ILE A 100 -24.01 14.36 15.91
N LEU A 101 -23.76 13.82 17.10
CA LEU A 101 -24.61 14.06 18.27
C LEU A 101 -24.65 15.54 18.66
N ALA A 102 -23.51 16.22 18.65
CA ALA A 102 -23.45 17.66 18.93
C ALA A 102 -24.27 18.46 17.91
N PHE A 103 -24.20 18.11 16.62
CA PHE A 103 -24.99 18.74 15.59
C PHE A 103 -26.49 18.49 15.76
N VAL A 104 -26.91 17.26 16.07
CA VAL A 104 -28.32 16.92 16.33
C VAL A 104 -28.86 17.65 17.55
N ILE A 105 -28.11 17.65 18.65
CA ILE A 105 -28.48 18.40 19.87
C ILE A 105 -28.62 19.88 19.56
N PHE A 106 -27.67 20.45 18.82
CA PHE A 106 -27.71 21.85 18.42
C PHE A 106 -28.95 22.16 17.55
N ALA A 107 -29.25 21.33 16.56
CA ALA A 107 -30.42 21.48 15.70
C ALA A 107 -31.76 21.37 16.47
N LEU A 108 -31.81 20.55 17.53
CA LEU A 108 -32.98 20.46 18.41
C LEU A 108 -33.14 21.69 19.32
N ILE A 109 -32.03 22.30 19.76
CA ILE A 109 -32.05 23.53 20.58
C ILE A 109 -32.41 24.75 19.74
N ASP A 110 -31.96 24.83 18.47
CA ASP A 110 -32.30 25.92 17.54
C ASP A 110 -33.81 26.00 17.21
N ALA A 111 -34.59 24.97 17.55
CA ALA A 111 -36.06 25.03 17.54
C ALA A 111 -36.63 26.02 18.59
N VAL A 112 -35.79 26.49 19.53
CA VAL A 112 -36.11 27.57 20.46
C VAL A 112 -35.61 28.89 19.84
N PRO A 113 -36.46 29.92 19.62
CA PRO A 113 -36.14 31.10 18.82
C PRO A 113 -35.24 32.08 19.58
N LEU A 114 -34.01 31.67 19.86
CA LEU A 114 -33.03 32.44 20.63
C LEU A 114 -32.01 33.17 19.73
N ILE A 115 -31.94 32.80 18.43
CA ILE A 115 -30.91 33.24 17.49
C ILE A 115 -31.57 33.93 16.28
N SER A 116 -30.99 35.05 15.83
CA SER A 116 -31.46 35.77 14.64
C SER A 116 -31.08 35.02 13.35
N ALA A 117 -31.91 35.14 12.30
CA ALA A 117 -31.71 34.39 11.05
C ALA A 117 -30.30 34.55 10.43
N GLY A 118 -29.67 35.72 10.57
CA GLY A 118 -28.29 35.95 10.10
C GLY A 118 -27.24 35.16 10.89
N MET A 119 -27.44 35.00 12.20
CA MET A 119 -26.55 34.21 13.06
C MET A 119 -26.71 32.71 12.83
N THR A 120 -27.93 32.25 12.52
CA THR A 120 -28.21 30.86 12.13
C THR A 120 -27.39 30.42 10.92
N VAL A 121 -27.34 31.24 9.86
CA VAL A 121 -26.54 30.95 8.65
C VAL A 121 -25.04 30.87 8.95
N ALA A 122 -24.52 31.80 9.75
CA ALA A 122 -23.10 31.81 10.12
C ALA A 122 -22.72 30.55 10.91
N VAL A 123 -23.56 30.15 11.88
CA VAL A 123 -23.32 28.97 12.71
C VAL A 123 -23.34 27.69 11.87
N TYR A 124 -24.33 27.49 11.00
CA TYR A 124 -24.36 26.31 10.13
C TYR A 124 -23.19 26.25 9.14
N THR A 125 -22.70 27.40 8.70
CA THR A 125 -21.51 27.47 7.83
C THR A 125 -20.26 26.98 8.57
N VAL A 126 -20.07 27.40 9.83
CA VAL A 126 -18.95 26.96 10.67
C VAL A 126 -19.02 25.45 10.92
N PHE A 127 -20.22 24.90 11.18
CA PHE A 127 -20.40 23.44 11.30
C PHE A 127 -20.03 22.72 10.00
N GLY A 128 -20.49 23.21 8.84
CA GLY A 128 -20.15 22.63 7.53
C GLY A 128 -18.64 22.60 7.25
N ILE A 129 -17.94 23.68 7.56
CA ILE A 129 -16.47 23.74 7.45
C ILE A 129 -15.81 22.74 8.42
N SER A 130 -16.26 22.70 9.67
CA SER A 130 -15.70 21.81 10.70
C SER A 130 -15.89 20.33 10.34
N ILE A 131 -17.05 19.95 9.81
CA ILE A 131 -17.34 18.60 9.33
C ILE A 131 -16.44 18.25 8.14
N THR A 132 -16.31 19.17 7.19
CA THR A 132 -15.47 18.95 5.99
C THR A 132 -14.01 18.73 6.39
N LEU A 133 -13.49 19.54 7.31
CA LEU A 133 -12.13 19.40 7.83
C LEU A 133 -11.96 18.07 8.57
N TYR A 134 -12.93 17.70 9.42
CA TYR A 134 -12.92 16.40 10.11
C TYR A 134 -12.90 15.24 9.11
N CYS A 135 -13.76 15.24 8.09
CA CYS A 135 -13.80 14.19 7.07
C CYS A 135 -12.48 14.09 6.30
N THR A 136 -11.88 15.24 5.98
CA THR A 136 -10.59 15.29 5.29
C THR A 136 -9.49 14.65 6.15
N LEU A 137 -9.35 15.08 7.41
CA LEU A 137 -8.39 14.52 8.35
C LEU A 137 -8.61 13.03 8.59
N PHE A 138 -9.88 12.61 8.74
CA PHE A 138 -10.24 11.21 8.90
C PHE A 138 -9.76 10.35 7.72
N ILE A 139 -9.99 10.79 6.48
CA ILE A 139 -9.57 10.06 5.28
C ILE A 139 -8.05 9.99 5.21
N PHE A 140 -7.35 11.11 5.38
CA PHE A 140 -5.89 11.16 5.31
C PHE A 140 -5.21 10.31 6.40
N SER A 141 -5.67 10.41 7.65
CA SER A 141 -5.08 9.64 8.76
C SER A 141 -5.35 8.14 8.69
N ASN A 142 -6.36 7.72 7.92
CA ASN A 142 -6.72 6.31 7.75
C ASN A 142 -6.48 5.80 6.32
N LEU A 143 -5.77 6.55 5.48
CA LEU A 143 -5.56 6.24 4.06
C LEU A 143 -4.83 4.90 3.88
N ASP A 144 -3.90 4.58 4.77
CA ASP A 144 -3.20 3.28 4.81
C ASP A 144 -4.15 2.09 4.95
N PHE A 145 -5.24 2.24 5.70
CA PHE A 145 -6.26 1.19 5.81
C PHE A 145 -6.99 1.00 4.48
N PHE A 146 -7.35 2.09 3.81
CA PHE A 146 -8.03 2.04 2.52
C PHE A 146 -7.13 1.45 1.43
N VAL A 147 -5.86 1.84 1.37
CA VAL A 147 -4.89 1.30 0.39
C VAL A 147 -4.69 -0.19 0.61
N LYS A 148 -4.43 -0.63 1.85
CA LYS A 148 -4.28 -2.07 2.17
C LYS A 148 -5.53 -2.87 1.81
N LYS A 149 -6.73 -2.31 1.99
CA LYS A 149 -7.97 -2.98 1.64
C LYS A 149 -8.14 -3.10 0.11
N VAL A 150 -7.77 -2.07 -0.65
CA VAL A 150 -7.77 -2.11 -2.13
C VAL A 150 -6.75 -3.13 -2.65
N GLU A 151 -5.55 -3.17 -2.06
CA GLU A 151 -4.52 -4.15 -2.41
C GLU A 151 -4.97 -5.58 -2.11
N ASN A 152 -5.66 -5.84 -1.01
CA ASN A 152 -6.20 -7.18 -0.69
C ASN A 152 -7.37 -7.61 -1.58
N ILE A 153 -8.10 -6.69 -2.21
CA ILE A 153 -9.19 -7.01 -3.15
C ILE A 153 -8.62 -7.42 -4.52
N LYS A 154 -7.48 -6.86 -4.92
CA LYS A 154 -6.84 -7.12 -6.22
C LYS A 154 -6.43 -8.59 -6.46
N PRO A 155 -5.77 -9.31 -5.54
CA PRO A 155 -5.40 -10.71 -5.72
C PRO A 155 -6.63 -11.64 -5.72
N LEU A 156 -7.74 -11.25 -5.08
CA LEU A 156 -8.98 -12.04 -5.09
C LEU A 156 -9.67 -11.99 -6.47
N ALA A 157 -9.61 -10.84 -7.14
CA ALA A 157 -10.16 -10.68 -8.49
C ALA A 157 -9.35 -11.47 -9.54
N GLU A 158 -8.02 -11.52 -9.40
CA GLU A 158 -7.12 -12.23 -10.32
C GLU A 158 -7.19 -13.76 -10.19
N HIS A 159 -7.70 -14.27 -9.06
CA HIS A 159 -7.93 -15.70 -8.83
C HIS A 159 -9.31 -16.20 -9.29
N LEU A 160 -10.25 -15.29 -9.59
CA LEU A 160 -11.62 -15.60 -10.02
C LEU A 160 -11.87 -15.37 -11.53
N SER A 161 -10.87 -14.86 -12.26
CA SER A 161 -10.85 -14.69 -13.71
C SER A 161 -9.96 -15.72 -14.40
#